data_AF-C3ZFC0-F1
#
_entry.id   AF-C3ZFC0-F1
#
_cell.length_a   1.000
_cell.length_b   1.000
_cell.length_c   1.000
_cell.angle_alpha   90.00
_cell.angle_beta   90.00
_cell.angle_gamma   90.00
#
_symmetry.space_group_name_H-M   'P 1'
#
loop_
_entity.id
_entity.type
_entity.pdbx_description
1 polymer ?
#
loop_
_entity_poly.entity_id
_entity_poly.type
_entity_poly.pdbx_seq_one_letter_code
_entity_poly.pdbx_strand_id
1 'polypeptide(L)'
;MGNIGIGIVVVQEAEPPGETNSCKPNNGGCSHLCLLSPDPPNYRCACPTGIRLQEDGRTCADGWNPCAENNGGCSHLCLYRPTGVSCDCPTDMELLNTDGRTCIVPEAFLLVLRSSDIRRVSLETQNNKDKVLPMPDMKVASSFDLDISDNRIYWADVNLNVGLYGC
;
A
#
# COMPACT_ATOMS: atom_id res chain seq x y z
N MET A 1 -13.24 7.23 25.38
CA MET A 1 -12.77 7.22 23.97
C MET A 1 -12.95 5.79 23.49
N GLY A 2 -14.08 5.50 22.84
CA GLY A 2 -14.48 4.15 22.45
C GLY A 2 -14.09 3.87 21.01
N ASN A 3 -13.36 2.79 20.77
CA ASN A 3 -13.09 2.29 19.43
C ASN A 3 -14.35 1.54 18.95
N ILE A 4 -14.99 2.10 17.92
CA ILE A 4 -16.07 1.43 17.19
C ILE A 4 -15.40 0.43 16.25
N GLY A 5 -15.13 -0.78 16.75
CA GLY A 5 -14.77 -1.92 15.92
C GLY A 5 -16.02 -2.44 15.22
N ILE A 6 -16.04 -2.43 13.89
CA ILE A 6 -17.08 -3.10 13.11
C ILE A 6 -16.88 -4.60 13.31
N GLY A 7 -17.62 -5.19 14.26
CA GLY A 7 -17.67 -6.62 14.48
C GLY A 7 -18.53 -7.26 13.39
N ILE A 8 -17.90 -7.95 12.43
CA ILE A 8 -18.63 -8.82 11.51
C ILE A 8 -19.05 -10.05 12.31
N VAL A 9 -20.35 -10.18 12.57
CA VAL A 9 -20.93 -11.40 13.11
C VAL A 9 -21.30 -12.28 11.92
N VAL A 10 -20.55 -13.36 11.72
CA VAL A 10 -20.94 -14.40 10.76
C VAL A 10 -22.03 -15.24 11.42
N VAL A 11 -23.28 -15.01 11.02
CA VAL A 11 -24.41 -15.84 11.44
C VAL A 11 -24.57 -16.94 10.40
N GLN A 12 -24.23 -18.18 10.75
CA GLN A 12 -24.55 -19.32 9.90
C GLN A 12 -25.99 -19.75 10.21
N GLU A 13 -26.90 -19.43 9.29
CA GLU A 13 -28.28 -19.87 9.35
C GLU A 13 -28.35 -21.36 8.93
N ALA A 14 -28.77 -22.20 9.88
CA ALA A 14 -28.97 -23.65 9.82
C ALA A 14 -27.71 -24.52 10.00
N GLU A 15 -27.65 -25.21 11.15
CA GLU A 15 -26.76 -26.34 11.38
C GLU A 15 -27.38 -27.63 10.81
N PRO A 16 -26.63 -28.43 10.05
CA PRO A 16 -27.06 -29.78 9.69
C PRO A 16 -27.15 -30.65 10.96
N PRO A 17 -28.21 -31.45 11.12
CA PRO A 17 -28.39 -32.26 12.32
C PRO A 17 -27.33 -33.37 12.37
N GLY A 18 -26.39 -33.26 13.32
CA GLY A 18 -25.41 -34.29 13.63
C GLY A 18 -23.95 -33.89 13.48
N GLU A 19 -23.64 -32.69 12.97
CA GLU A 19 -22.25 -32.21 12.89
C GLU A 19 -21.94 -31.30 14.09
N THR A 20 -21.05 -31.76 14.96
CA THR A 20 -20.65 -31.00 16.14
C THR A 20 -19.76 -29.82 15.72
N ASN A 21 -20.33 -28.61 15.73
CA ASN A 21 -19.57 -27.39 15.49
C ASN A 21 -18.59 -27.13 16.64
N SER A 22 -17.29 -27.35 16.39
CA SER A 22 -16.22 -27.18 17.39
C SER A 22 -15.99 -25.72 17.81
N CYS A 23 -16.53 -24.74 17.07
CA CYS A 23 -16.47 -23.32 17.43
C CYS A 23 -17.56 -22.89 18.41
N LYS A 24 -18.66 -23.64 18.55
CA LYS A 24 -19.73 -23.31 19.51
C LYS A 24 -19.25 -23.23 20.97
N PRO A 25 -18.55 -24.25 21.51
CA PRO A 25 -18.07 -24.19 22.87
C PRO A 25 -16.88 -23.23 22.96
N ASN A 26 -17.05 -22.14 23.72
CA ASN A 26 -15.99 -21.17 24.04
C ASN A 26 -15.19 -20.69 22.82
N ASN A 27 -15.85 -20.46 21.67
CA ASN A 27 -15.20 -20.04 20.42
C ASN A 27 -14.08 -21.00 19.96
N GLY A 28 -14.17 -22.31 20.27
CA GLY A 28 -13.10 -23.28 20.02
C GLY A 28 -11.80 -23.00 20.78
N GLY A 29 -11.83 -22.12 21.80
CA GLY A 29 -10.64 -21.62 22.49
C GLY A 29 -9.87 -20.52 21.73
N CYS A 30 -10.42 -19.98 20.64
CA CYS A 30 -9.83 -18.91 19.86
C CYS A 30 -10.04 -17.55 20.52
N SER A 31 -8.99 -16.71 20.53
CA SER A 31 -9.07 -15.34 21.07
C SER A 31 -10.00 -14.42 20.30
N HIS A 32 -10.12 -14.61 18.96
CA HIS A 32 -10.91 -13.74 18.09
C HIS A 32 -11.85 -14.53 17.18
N LEU A 33 -11.37 -15.14 16.09
CA LEU A 33 -12.22 -15.88 15.15
C LEU A 33 -11.95 -17.40 15.25
N CYS A 34 -13.03 -18.17 15.24
CA CYS A 34 -13.01 -19.62 15.03
C CYS A 34 -13.74 -19.95 13.72
N LEU A 35 -13.07 -20.65 12.81
CA LEU A 35 -13.60 -21.03 11.51
C LEU A 35 -13.60 -22.56 11.39
N LEU A 36 -14.71 -23.13 10.92
CA LEU A 36 -14.75 -24.56 10.59
C LEU A 36 -13.76 -24.87 9.46
N SER A 37 -13.09 -26.01 9.56
CA SER A 37 -12.06 -26.45 8.61
C SER A 37 -12.27 -27.93 8.30
N PRO A 38 -12.10 -28.40 7.06
CA PRO A 38 -12.26 -29.82 6.74
C PRO A 38 -11.16 -30.72 7.33
N ASP A 39 -10.06 -30.14 7.81
CA ASP A 39 -8.96 -30.88 8.43
C ASP A 39 -9.20 -31.09 9.93
N PRO A 40 -8.76 -32.22 10.53
CA PRO A 40 -8.72 -32.37 11.98
C PRO A 40 -7.97 -31.18 12.63
N PRO A 41 -8.51 -30.52 13.67
CA PRO A 41 -9.63 -30.91 14.54
C PRO A 41 -11.03 -30.42 14.11
N ASN A 42 -11.28 -30.25 12.81
CA ASN A 42 -12.51 -29.73 12.18
C ASN A 42 -12.75 -28.22 12.40
N TYR A 43 -11.74 -27.49 12.87
CA TYR A 43 -11.75 -26.03 13.00
C TYR A 43 -10.33 -25.46 13.07
N ARG A 44 -10.18 -24.16 12.81
CA ARG A 44 -8.94 -23.39 12.97
C ARG A 44 -9.25 -22.01 13.53
N CYS A 45 -8.34 -21.47 14.35
CA CYS A 45 -8.41 -20.08 14.79
C CYS A 45 -7.84 -19.14 13.73
N ALA A 46 -8.41 -17.94 13.61
CA ALA A 46 -7.93 -16.89 12.75
C ALA A 46 -7.92 -15.54 13.49
N CYS A 47 -7.10 -14.62 13.02
CA CYS A 47 -6.94 -13.30 13.60
C CYS A 47 -7.51 -12.22 12.67
N PRO A 48 -8.10 -11.14 13.22
CA PRO A 48 -8.46 -9.96 12.46
C PRO A 48 -7.30 -9.43 11.62
N THR A 49 -7.64 -8.69 10.57
CA THR A 49 -6.67 -8.05 9.68
C THR A 49 -5.66 -7.20 10.47
N GLY A 50 -4.37 -7.53 10.36
CA GLY A 50 -3.28 -6.78 11.00
C GLY A 50 -2.85 -7.29 12.35
N ILE A 51 -3.23 -8.52 12.70
CA ILE A 51 -2.69 -9.26 13.83
C ILE A 51 -2.47 -10.72 13.41
N ARG A 52 -1.37 -11.35 13.85
CA ARG A 52 -1.07 -12.76 13.53
C ARG A 52 -1.46 -13.66 14.68
N LEU A 53 -1.91 -14.86 14.32
CA LEU A 53 -2.03 -15.99 15.25
C LEU A 53 -0.66 -16.36 15.82
N GLN A 54 -0.58 -16.43 17.13
CA GLN A 54 0.61 -16.87 17.84
C GLN A 54 0.84 -18.38 17.63
N GLU A 55 2.00 -18.86 18.06
CA GLU A 55 2.41 -20.27 17.90
C GLU A 55 1.50 -21.24 18.65
N ASP A 56 0.74 -20.77 19.64
CA ASP A 56 -0.26 -21.56 20.35
C ASP A 56 -1.49 -21.92 19.48
N GLY A 57 -1.61 -21.35 18.28
CA GLY A 57 -2.70 -21.58 17.35
C GLY A 57 -4.05 -21.05 17.83
N ARG A 58 -4.09 -20.17 18.84
CA ARG A 58 -5.33 -19.70 19.49
C ARG A 58 -5.36 -18.20 19.77
N THR A 59 -4.25 -17.63 20.21
CA THR A 59 -4.17 -16.22 20.58
C THR A 59 -3.64 -15.37 19.44
N CYS A 60 -4.10 -14.13 19.33
CA CYS A 60 -3.59 -13.17 18.37
C CYS A 60 -2.60 -12.23 19.06
N ALA A 61 -1.50 -11.91 18.40
CA ALA A 61 -0.53 -10.95 18.92
C ALA A 61 -1.11 -9.52 18.98
N ASP A 62 -0.65 -8.72 19.93
CA ASP A 62 -0.98 -7.30 20.04
C ASP A 62 -0.32 -6.51 18.91
N GLY A 63 -1.07 -6.25 17.84
CA GLY A 63 -0.63 -5.47 16.68
C GLY A 63 0.46 -6.16 15.85
N TRP A 64 0.14 -6.56 14.63
CA TRP A 64 1.11 -7.05 13.65
C TRP A 64 1.18 -6.09 12.47
N ASN A 65 2.37 -5.52 12.25
CA ASN A 65 2.67 -4.86 11.00
C ASN A 65 3.54 -5.79 10.15
N PRO A 66 3.08 -6.30 8.99
CA PRO A 66 3.90 -7.12 8.11
C PRO A 66 5.16 -6.38 7.60
N CYS A 67 5.18 -5.05 7.67
CA CYS A 67 6.37 -4.25 7.41
C CYS A 67 7.44 -4.39 8.49
N ALA A 68 7.13 -4.90 9.68
CA ALA A 68 8.12 -5.12 10.73
C ALA A 68 9.04 -6.32 10.42
N GLU A 69 8.58 -7.26 9.58
CA GLU A 69 9.35 -8.43 9.18
C GLU A 69 9.95 -8.20 7.79
N ASN A 70 11.29 -8.13 7.69
CA ASN A 70 12.01 -7.90 6.43
C ASN A 70 11.44 -6.74 5.59
N ASN A 71 10.97 -5.67 6.23
CA ASN A 71 10.31 -4.54 5.57
C ASN A 71 9.13 -4.95 4.67
N GLY A 72 8.41 -6.01 5.03
CA GLY A 72 7.35 -6.61 4.20
C GLY A 72 7.85 -7.12 2.85
N GLY A 73 9.18 -7.27 2.69
CA GLY A 73 9.88 -7.58 1.45
C GLY A 73 9.96 -6.41 0.47
N CYS A 74 9.85 -5.16 0.94
CA CYS A 74 10.05 -3.95 0.14
C CYS A 74 11.51 -3.48 0.21
N SER A 75 12.03 -2.98 -0.90
CA SER A 75 13.39 -2.40 -0.94
C SER A 75 13.52 -1.11 -0.12
N HIS A 76 12.48 -0.27 -0.09
CA HIS A 76 12.50 1.04 0.59
C HIS A 76 11.28 1.26 1.46
N LEU A 77 10.14 1.68 0.90
CA LEU A 77 8.96 2.02 1.70
C LEU A 77 7.96 0.86 1.70
N CYS A 78 7.58 0.41 2.90
CA CYS A 78 6.52 -0.57 3.12
C CYS A 78 5.28 0.10 3.73
N LEU A 79 4.14 -0.11 3.09
CA LEU A 79 2.84 0.40 3.50
C LEU A 79 1.92 -0.77 3.82
N TYR A 80 1.49 -0.82 5.07
CA TYR A 80 0.49 -1.78 5.50
C TYR A 80 -0.88 -1.46 4.90
N ARG A 81 -1.55 -2.48 4.33
CA ARG A 81 -2.92 -2.40 3.80
C ARG A 81 -3.78 -3.55 4.35
N PRO A 82 -5.11 -3.40 4.40
CA PRO A 82 -6.00 -4.49 4.83
C PRO A 82 -5.86 -5.77 3.99
N THR A 83 -5.42 -5.64 2.73
CA THR A 83 -5.19 -6.74 1.81
C THR A 83 -3.76 -7.28 1.82
N GLY A 84 -2.87 -6.75 2.68
CA GLY A 84 -1.48 -7.21 2.82
C GLY A 84 -0.47 -6.07 2.84
N VAL A 85 0.61 -6.21 2.09
CA VAL A 85 1.69 -5.21 1.97
C VAL A 85 1.65 -4.54 0.62
N SER A 86 1.91 -3.24 0.60
CA SER A 86 2.29 -2.53 -0.62
C SER A 86 3.64 -1.88 -0.45
N CYS A 87 4.48 -1.99 -1.47
CA CYS A 87 5.71 -1.23 -1.54
C CYS A 87 5.48 0.09 -2.27
N ASP A 88 6.28 1.09 -1.95
CA ASP A 88 6.38 2.35 -2.67
C ASP A 88 7.84 2.84 -2.63
N CYS A 89 8.15 3.90 -3.37
CA CYS A 89 9.51 4.39 -3.51
C CYS A 89 9.65 5.84 -3.03
N PRO A 90 10.83 6.22 -2.51
CA PRO A 90 11.17 7.61 -2.26
C PRO A 90 11.03 8.48 -3.53
N THR A 91 11.07 9.79 -3.35
CA THR A 91 11.16 10.74 -4.47
C THR A 91 12.31 10.34 -5.40
N ASP A 92 12.09 10.56 -6.70
CA ASP A 92 12.97 10.22 -7.81
C ASP A 92 13.13 8.74 -8.19
N MET A 93 12.71 7.81 -7.34
CA MET A 93 12.75 6.39 -7.64
C MET A 93 11.43 5.83 -8.20
N GLU A 94 11.54 4.67 -8.85
CA GLU A 94 10.42 3.96 -9.46
C GLU A 94 10.33 2.52 -8.99
N LEU A 95 9.11 2.09 -8.67
CA LEU A 95 8.86 0.71 -8.27
C LEU A 95 8.89 -0.17 -9.52
N LEU A 96 9.74 -1.18 -9.49
CA LEU A 96 9.89 -2.12 -10.57
C LEU A 96 8.62 -2.97 -10.69
N ASN A 97 8.05 -2.98 -11.90
CA ASN A 97 6.77 -3.66 -12.14
C ASN A 97 6.88 -5.19 -12.12
N THR A 98 8.10 -5.74 -12.26
CA THR A 98 8.32 -7.18 -12.32
C THR A 98 8.12 -7.87 -10.97
N ASP A 99 8.51 -7.22 -9.87
CA ASP A 99 8.39 -7.76 -8.51
C ASP A 99 7.50 -6.94 -7.58
N GLY A 100 7.16 -5.70 -7.95
CA GLY A 100 6.34 -4.79 -7.13
C GLY A 100 6.98 -4.44 -5.79
N ARG A 101 8.30 -4.59 -5.66
CA ARG A 101 9.04 -4.53 -4.38
C ARG A 101 10.34 -3.74 -4.47
N THR A 102 11.02 -3.79 -5.61
CA THR A 102 12.33 -3.16 -5.80
C THR A 102 12.17 -1.76 -6.38
N CYS A 103 12.84 -0.77 -5.79
CA CYS A 103 12.92 0.58 -6.31
C CYS A 103 14.22 0.75 -7.11
N ILE A 104 14.11 1.37 -8.27
CA ILE A 104 15.24 1.71 -9.14
C ILE A 104 15.28 3.21 -9.40
N VAL A 105 16.49 3.73 -9.64
CA VAL A 105 16.66 5.05 -10.26
C VAL A 105 16.60 4.83 -11.77
N PRO A 106 15.62 5.42 -12.48
CA PRO A 106 15.55 5.27 -13.93
C PRO A 106 16.74 5.95 -14.60
N GLU A 107 17.30 5.34 -15.64
CA GLU A 107 18.44 5.89 -16.38
C GLU A 107 18.05 7.10 -17.23
N ALA A 108 16.78 7.15 -17.67
CA ALA A 108 16.24 8.26 -18.43
C ALA A 108 14.73 8.43 -18.23
N PHE A 109 14.28 9.69 -18.30
CA PHE A 109 12.87 10.06 -18.26
C PHE A 109 12.61 11.26 -19.18
N LEU A 110 11.34 11.45 -19.55
CA LEU A 110 10.87 12.65 -20.24
C LEU A 110 10.12 13.55 -19.26
N LEU A 111 10.39 14.85 -19.31
CA LEU A 111 9.55 15.86 -18.70
C LEU A 111 8.60 16.42 -19.76
N VAL A 112 7.31 16.31 -19.50
CA VAL A 112 6.25 16.76 -20.42
C VAL A 112 5.49 17.90 -19.76
N LEU A 113 5.57 19.08 -20.37
CA LEU A 113 4.77 20.23 -19.99
C LEU A 113 3.33 20.09 -20.52
N ARG A 114 2.37 20.29 -19.63
CA ARG A 114 0.97 20.60 -19.94
C ARG A 114 0.65 22.00 -19.42
N SER A 115 -0.53 22.50 -19.79
CA SER A 115 -0.96 23.84 -19.37
C SER A 115 -1.01 24.02 -17.85
N SER A 116 -1.24 22.97 -17.07
CA SER A 116 -1.39 23.05 -15.61
C SER A 116 -0.46 22.14 -14.81
N ASP A 117 0.33 21.29 -15.46
CA ASP A 117 1.24 20.36 -14.78
C ASP A 117 2.50 20.07 -15.62
N ILE A 118 3.59 19.66 -14.96
CA ILE A 118 4.72 18.98 -15.60
C ILE A 118 4.68 17.53 -15.13
N ARG A 119 4.78 16.61 -16.08
CA ARG A 119 4.76 15.16 -15.82
C ARG A 119 6.12 14.57 -16.11
N ARG A 120 6.54 13.66 -15.23
CA ARG A 120 7.65 12.76 -15.49
C ARG A 120 7.10 11.47 -16.10
N VAL A 121 7.57 11.16 -17.30
CA VAL A 121 7.25 9.92 -18.02
C VAL A 121 8.51 9.06 -18.02
N SER A 122 8.43 7.89 -17.40
CA SER A 122 9.51 6.92 -17.40
C SER A 122 9.64 6.26 -18.78
N LEU A 123 10.88 6.02 -19.22
CA LEU A 123 11.15 5.25 -20.43
C LEU A 123 11.25 3.74 -20.19
N GLU A 124 11.41 3.33 -18.93
CA GLU A 124 11.69 1.93 -18.55
C GLU A 124 10.45 1.21 -18.05
N THR A 125 9.58 1.89 -17.30
CA THR A 125 8.39 1.27 -16.73
C THR A 125 7.18 1.49 -17.67
N GLN A 126 6.77 0.44 -18.39
CA GLN A 126 5.54 0.44 -19.22
C GLN A 126 4.23 0.64 -18.42
N ASN A 127 4.31 0.74 -17.09
CA ASN A 127 3.16 1.13 -16.29
C ASN A 127 3.00 2.64 -16.37
N ASN A 128 2.16 3.03 -17.32
CA ASN A 128 1.45 4.28 -17.62
C ASN A 128 1.03 5.16 -16.41
N LYS A 129 1.90 5.35 -15.42
CA LYS A 129 1.73 6.20 -14.25
C LYS A 129 2.67 7.38 -14.39
N ASP A 130 2.37 8.24 -15.36
CA ASP A 130 2.95 9.58 -15.45
C ASP A 130 2.89 10.22 -14.05
N LYS A 131 4.05 10.50 -13.45
CA LYS A 131 4.09 11.15 -12.15
C LYS A 131 3.95 12.65 -12.37
N VAL A 132 2.86 13.23 -11.88
CA VAL A 132 2.70 14.68 -11.83
C VAL A 132 3.65 15.23 -10.77
N LEU A 133 4.55 16.14 -11.16
CA LEU A 133 5.41 16.82 -10.20
C LEU A 133 4.58 17.79 -9.36
N PRO A 134 4.73 17.82 -8.03
CA PRO A 134 3.88 18.60 -7.14
C PRO A 134 4.30 20.07 -7.18
N MET A 135 3.92 20.78 -8.24
CA MET A 135 4.18 22.21 -8.39
C MET A 135 2.99 23.02 -7.88
N PRO A 136 3.12 23.71 -6.73
CA PRO A 136 2.05 24.55 -6.22
C PRO A 136 1.80 25.74 -7.16
N ASP A 137 0.52 26.02 -7.42
CA ASP A 137 0.02 27.24 -8.07
C ASP A 137 0.54 27.52 -9.49
N MET A 138 0.82 26.47 -10.27
CA MET A 138 1.18 26.66 -11.68
C MET A 138 0.00 27.19 -12.49
N LYS A 139 0.13 28.43 -12.97
CA LYS A 139 -0.75 29.05 -13.97
C LYS A 139 -0.41 28.55 -15.36
N VAL A 140 -1.28 28.80 -16.34
CA VAL A 140 -1.20 28.30 -17.73
C VAL A 140 0.24 28.40 -18.27
N ALA A 141 0.98 27.30 -18.15
CA ALA A 141 2.39 27.25 -18.42
C ALA A 141 2.63 27.11 -19.92
N SER A 142 3.61 27.85 -20.42
CA SER A 142 3.93 27.90 -21.86
C SER A 142 5.27 27.23 -22.18
N SER A 143 6.23 27.30 -21.26
CA SER A 143 7.58 26.73 -21.42
C SER A 143 8.20 26.40 -20.06
N PHE A 144 9.18 25.51 -20.06
CA PHE A 144 9.96 25.13 -18.89
C PHE A 144 11.40 24.78 -19.28
N ASP A 145 12.31 24.84 -18.32
CA ASP A 145 13.71 24.44 -18.45
C ASP A 145 14.19 23.72 -17.17
N LEU A 146 15.25 22.93 -17.29
CA LEU A 146 15.79 22.09 -16.21
C LEU A 146 17.28 22.37 -16.01
N ASP A 147 17.63 22.75 -14.78
CA ASP A 147 19.02 22.73 -14.30
C ASP A 147 19.29 21.40 -13.58
N ILE A 148 20.02 20.52 -14.25
CA ILE A 148 20.38 19.18 -13.73
C ILE A 148 21.39 19.30 -12.59
N SER A 149 22.26 20.32 -12.60
CA SER A 149 23.33 20.47 -11.60
C SER A 149 22.77 20.88 -10.23
N ASP A 150 21.75 21.74 -10.24
CA ASP A 150 21.07 22.22 -9.03
C ASP A 150 19.77 21.48 -8.72
N ASN A 151 19.38 20.50 -9.55
CA ASN A 151 18.12 19.76 -9.49
C ASN A 151 16.90 20.69 -9.44
N ARG A 152 16.81 21.65 -10.38
CA ARG A 152 15.77 22.68 -10.41
C ARG A 152 15.03 22.75 -11.73
N ILE A 153 13.71 22.84 -11.64
CA ILE A 153 12.83 23.12 -12.78
C ILE A 153 12.41 24.57 -12.71
N TYR A 154 12.51 25.25 -13.84
CA TYR A 154 12.03 26.62 -14.05
C TYR A 154 10.90 26.59 -15.06
N TRP A 155 9.85 27.41 -14.87
CA TRP A 155 8.77 27.52 -15.85
C TRP A 155 8.32 28.96 -16.03
N ALA A 156 7.73 29.24 -17.20
CA ALA A 156 7.11 30.52 -17.51
C ALA A 156 5.65 30.33 -17.94
N ASP A 157 4.75 31.15 -17.38
CA ASP A 157 3.34 31.18 -17.78
C ASP A 157 3.10 32.13 -18.96
N VAL A 158 1.88 32.09 -19.54
CA VAL A 158 1.46 32.97 -20.64
C VAL A 158 1.45 34.47 -20.29
N ASN A 159 1.48 34.81 -19.00
CA ASN A 159 1.55 36.18 -18.50
C ASN A 159 2.99 36.58 -18.13
N LEU A 160 3.99 35.78 -18.51
CA LEU A 160 5.41 35.98 -18.21
C LEU A 160 5.75 35.91 -16.71
N ASN A 161 4.91 35.29 -15.88
CA ASN A 161 5.31 34.95 -14.52
C ASN A 161 6.24 33.73 -14.56
N VAL A 162 7.29 33.79 -13.76
CA VAL A 162 8.28 32.71 -13.63
C VAL A 162 8.09 32.02 -12.29
N GLY A 163 8.17 30.69 -12.30
CA GLY A 163 8.24 29.89 -11.09
C GLY A 163 9.44 28.96 -11.08
N LEU A 164 9.74 28.43 -9.90
CA LEU A 164 10.85 27.51 -9.68
C LEU A 164 10.43 26.38 -8.73
N TYR A 165 10.96 25.19 -8.97
CA TYR A 165 10.74 24.01 -8.16
C TYR A 165 12.06 23.26 -7.99
N GLY A 166 12.43 22.96 -6.74
CA GLY A 166 13.56 22.08 -6.43
C GLY A 166 13.08 20.63 -6.36
N CYS A 167 13.77 19.75 -7.07
CA CYS A 167 13.50 18.31 -7.10
C CYS A 167 14.22 17.61 -5.93
#